data_AF-A8I2T1-F1
#
_entry.id   AF-A8I2T1-F1
#
_cell.length_a   1.000
_cell.length_b   1.000
_cell.length_c   1.000
_cell.angle_alpha   90.00
_cell.angle_beta   90.00
_cell.angle_gamma   90.00
#
_symmetry.space_group_name_H-M   'P 1'
#
loop_
_entity.id
_entity.type
_entity.pdbx_description
1 polymer ?
#
loop_
_entity_poly.entity_id
_entity_poly.type
_entity_poly.pdbx_seq_one_letter_code
_entity_poly.pdbx_strand_id
1 'polypeptide(L)'
;MSPLCPSLLGLLIMQDHRFKGCVQRARRRMACVFFLAVMAYGPASGVDAAERSYPDRIFRQTYVLPEGLKADDLSGLQMTLGLTLSAQAPGLQPFNAELTQAMGGQCAAVFAGRTGRYVPATPAQFAIAEKAAAMPASPPIPADSVAFACAAQSMLFQLAQIDARVSDAQLADLAREVQRRFAADWLSLDLLRQPGLAEAAQRYVALFRRVSLLRRVGGAVPDDLPAWLLEGQVRQGLLALQDARAFGALDQTVTAGESHWLAAQPRRAK
;
A
#
# COMPACT_ATOMS: atom_id res chain seq x y z
N MET A 1 -20.38 -32.62 -3.19
CA MET A 1 -19.68 -33.34 -2.11
C MET A 1 -18.23 -33.58 -2.54
N SER A 2 -17.31 -32.81 -1.96
CA SER A 2 -15.87 -33.08 -1.72
C SER A 2 -15.32 -31.86 -0.97
N PRO A 3 -14.34 -32.02 -0.06
CA PRO A 3 -14.30 -31.25 1.18
C PRO A 3 -13.36 -30.04 1.17
N LEU A 4 -13.65 -29.19 2.16
CA LEU A 4 -12.98 -27.96 2.59
C LEU A 4 -11.44 -28.07 2.64
N CYS A 5 -10.79 -27.10 2.00
CA CYS A 5 -9.40 -26.74 2.30
C CYS A 5 -9.41 -25.71 3.45
N PRO A 6 -8.73 -25.95 4.59
CA PRO A 6 -8.66 -24.96 5.65
C PRO A 6 -7.77 -23.79 5.22
N SER A 7 -8.26 -22.58 5.48
CA SER A 7 -7.64 -21.31 5.13
C SER A 7 -6.22 -21.19 5.68
N LEU A 8 -5.23 -21.09 4.77
CA LEU A 8 -3.82 -20.80 5.05
C LEU A 8 -3.58 -19.45 5.76
N LEU A 9 -4.59 -18.56 5.81
CA LEU A 9 -4.51 -17.28 6.50
C LEU A 9 -4.53 -17.41 8.04
N GLY A 10 -5.08 -18.51 8.59
CA GLY A 10 -5.17 -18.73 10.04
C GLY A 10 -3.87 -19.26 10.69
N LEU A 11 -2.89 -19.67 9.89
CA LEU A 11 -1.67 -20.35 10.36
C LEU A 11 -0.45 -19.41 10.53
N LEU A 12 -0.55 -18.16 10.07
CA LEU A 12 0.55 -17.20 10.14
C LEU A 12 0.53 -16.28 11.37
N ILE A 13 -0.48 -16.36 12.24
CA ILE A 13 -0.60 -15.51 13.45
C ILE A 13 -0.18 -16.25 14.74
N MET A 14 0.26 -17.52 14.66
CA MET A 14 0.77 -18.25 15.82
C MET A 14 2.16 -18.84 15.59
N GLN A 15 3.15 -17.98 15.40
CA GLN A 15 4.55 -18.34 15.60
C GLN A 15 5.31 -17.19 16.24
N ASP A 16 5.20 -17.04 17.56
CA ASP A 16 6.38 -17.09 18.44
C ASP A 16 5.95 -17.16 19.91
N HIS A 17 6.30 -18.27 20.57
CA HIS A 17 6.89 -18.30 21.91
C HIS A 17 7.01 -19.74 22.42
N ARG A 18 8.26 -20.21 22.43
CA ARG A 18 8.86 -21.13 23.42
C ARG A 18 7.93 -22.14 24.09
N PHE A 19 7.96 -23.40 23.67
CA PHE A 19 7.94 -24.54 24.59
C PHE A 19 8.60 -25.75 23.93
N LYS A 20 9.94 -25.77 23.99
CA LYS A 20 10.70 -27.02 23.85
C LYS A 20 10.49 -27.83 25.12
N GLY A 21 9.98 -29.06 24.94
CA GLY A 21 10.14 -30.13 25.91
C GLY A 21 9.09 -30.18 27.02
N CYS A 22 7.97 -30.84 26.74
CA CYS A 22 7.40 -31.80 27.69
C CYS A 22 6.31 -32.67 27.04
N VAL A 23 6.50 -33.99 27.19
CA VAL A 23 5.47 -35.05 27.19
C VAL A 23 4.94 -35.53 25.83
N GLN A 24 5.71 -36.46 25.26
CA GLN A 24 5.11 -37.67 24.70
C GLN A 24 4.38 -38.46 25.80
N ARG A 25 3.25 -39.08 25.43
CA ARG A 25 2.43 -40.07 26.16
C ARG A 25 1.44 -39.50 27.18
N ALA A 26 0.18 -39.39 26.76
CA ALA A 26 -0.92 -40.11 27.41
C ALA A 26 -2.18 -40.07 26.53
N ARG A 27 -2.50 -41.23 25.94
CA ARG A 27 -3.87 -41.59 25.57
C ARG A 27 -4.73 -41.52 26.84
N ARG A 28 -5.88 -40.83 26.80
CA ARG A 28 -7.20 -41.21 27.36
C ARG A 28 -8.01 -39.99 27.83
N ARG A 29 -9.18 -39.83 27.21
CA ARG A 29 -10.50 -39.42 27.75
C ARG A 29 -10.63 -38.09 28.53
N MET A 30 -11.75 -37.44 28.23
CA MET A 30 -12.57 -36.58 29.10
C MET A 30 -12.14 -35.12 29.36
N ALA A 31 -13.02 -34.23 28.87
CA ALA A 31 -13.64 -33.13 29.61
C ALA A 31 -12.80 -31.89 29.99
N CYS A 32 -13.04 -30.82 29.23
CA CYS A 32 -13.27 -29.44 29.68
C CYS A 32 -13.97 -28.77 28.48
N VAL A 33 -15.30 -28.66 28.35
CA VAL A 33 -16.22 -27.83 29.14
C VAL A 33 -15.54 -26.60 29.74
N PHE A 34 -15.56 -25.51 28.98
CA PHE A 34 -15.65 -24.17 29.57
C PHE A 34 -16.76 -23.40 28.85
N PHE A 35 -17.94 -23.50 29.47
CA PHE A 35 -19.03 -22.54 29.53
C PHE A 35 -19.72 -22.07 28.24
N LEU A 36 -20.70 -22.89 27.82
CA LEU A 36 -22.02 -22.40 27.46
C LEU A 36 -22.85 -22.15 28.74
N ALA A 37 -23.76 -21.17 28.64
CA ALA A 37 -24.82 -20.80 29.59
C ALA A 37 -24.50 -19.70 30.62
N VAL A 38 -24.70 -18.44 30.18
CA VAL A 38 -25.36 -17.43 31.01
C VAL A 38 -26.63 -17.01 30.28
N MET A 39 -27.75 -17.49 30.84
CA MET A 39 -29.10 -16.90 30.88
C MET A 39 -29.90 -16.73 29.59
N ALA A 40 -30.90 -17.60 29.49
CA ALA A 40 -32.18 -17.35 28.84
C ALA A 40 -32.87 -16.06 29.36
N TYR A 41 -33.72 -15.50 28.50
CA TYR A 41 -34.60 -14.32 28.68
C TYR A 41 -33.99 -12.94 28.42
N GLY A 42 -33.79 -12.65 27.14
CA GLY A 42 -33.78 -11.29 26.58
C GLY A 42 -34.54 -11.31 25.24
N PRO A 43 -35.19 -10.22 24.81
CA PRO A 43 -36.02 -10.22 23.61
C PRO A 43 -35.17 -10.63 22.39
N ALA A 44 -35.80 -11.31 21.42
CA ALA A 44 -35.18 -11.84 20.21
C ALA A 44 -34.38 -10.82 19.38
N SER A 45 -34.41 -9.54 19.74
CA SER A 45 -33.61 -8.44 19.19
C SER A 45 -32.12 -8.45 19.60
N GLY A 46 -31.68 -9.27 20.56
CA GLY A 46 -30.28 -9.34 21.01
C GLY A 46 -29.42 -10.40 20.32
N VAL A 47 -30.00 -11.55 19.96
CA VAL A 47 -29.29 -12.66 19.29
C VAL A 47 -28.93 -12.28 17.86
N ASP A 48 -29.87 -11.62 17.16
CA ASP A 48 -29.69 -11.07 15.82
C ASP A 48 -28.59 -9.99 15.74
N ALA A 49 -28.43 -9.19 16.80
CA ALA A 49 -27.39 -8.18 16.88
C ALA A 49 -26.01 -8.78 17.18
N ALA A 50 -25.95 -9.80 18.06
CA ALA A 50 -24.72 -10.51 18.37
C ALA A 50 -24.25 -11.40 17.20
N GLU A 51 -25.17 -12.09 16.52
CA GLU A 51 -24.89 -12.91 15.32
C GLU A 51 -24.59 -12.08 14.08
N ARG A 52 -25.06 -10.83 13.94
CA ARG A 52 -24.53 -9.90 12.93
C ARG A 52 -23.14 -9.38 13.30
N SER A 53 -22.90 -9.13 14.59
CA SER A 53 -21.60 -8.62 15.06
C SER A 53 -20.42 -9.59 14.86
N TYR A 54 -20.68 -10.90 14.78
CA TYR A 54 -19.63 -11.92 14.63
C TYR A 54 -19.08 -12.02 13.18
N PRO A 55 -19.91 -12.17 12.13
CA PRO A 55 -19.52 -12.00 10.74
C PRO A 55 -18.83 -10.66 10.48
N ASP A 56 -19.34 -9.56 11.05
CA ASP A 56 -18.72 -8.24 10.90
C ASP A 56 -17.35 -8.14 11.57
N ARG A 57 -17.17 -8.81 12.72
CA ARG A 57 -15.86 -8.90 13.38
C ARG A 57 -14.86 -9.69 12.54
N ILE A 58 -15.26 -10.85 12.01
CA ILE A 58 -14.39 -11.66 11.14
C ILE A 58 -14.05 -10.89 9.87
N PHE A 59 -15.04 -10.23 9.27
CA PHE A 59 -14.85 -9.38 8.09
C PHE A 59 -13.79 -8.31 8.36
N ARG A 60 -13.93 -7.55 9.46
CA ARG A 60 -12.95 -6.51 9.82
C ARG A 60 -11.56 -7.10 10.10
N GLN A 61 -11.46 -8.21 10.81
CA GLN A 61 -10.17 -8.87 11.06
C GLN A 61 -9.49 -9.37 9.79
N THR A 62 -10.28 -9.71 8.76
CA THR A 62 -9.77 -10.29 7.51
C THR A 62 -9.41 -9.22 6.48
N TYR A 63 -10.24 -8.18 6.34
CA TYR A 63 -10.15 -7.23 5.22
C TYR A 63 -9.83 -5.79 5.63
N VAL A 64 -9.78 -5.46 6.92
CA VAL A 64 -9.32 -4.15 7.38
C VAL A 64 -7.88 -4.27 7.86
N LEU A 65 -7.00 -3.48 7.25
CA LEU A 65 -5.60 -3.42 7.62
C LEU A 65 -5.47 -2.97 9.09
N PRO A 66 -4.62 -3.58 9.93
CA PRO A 66 -4.31 -3.04 11.25
C PRO A 66 -3.67 -1.64 11.18
N GLU A 67 -3.82 -0.85 12.24
CA GLU A 67 -3.10 0.43 12.38
C GLU A 67 -1.68 0.19 12.93
N GLY A 68 -0.76 1.11 12.64
CA GLY A 68 0.59 1.10 13.21
C GLY A 68 1.52 -0.02 12.71
N LEU A 69 1.20 -0.66 11.58
CA LEU A 69 2.13 -1.60 10.94
C LEU A 69 3.42 -0.89 10.54
N LYS A 70 4.56 -1.54 10.78
CA LYS A 70 5.86 -1.01 10.38
C LYS A 70 6.08 -1.16 8.89
N ALA A 71 7.05 -0.41 8.40
CA ALA A 71 7.47 -0.41 7.01
C ALA A 71 7.71 -1.80 6.40
N ASP A 72 8.52 -2.61 7.09
CA ASP A 72 8.90 -3.94 6.63
C ASP A 72 7.70 -4.90 6.64
N ASP A 73 6.81 -4.77 7.64
CA ASP A 73 5.59 -5.57 7.74
C ASP A 73 4.62 -5.26 6.60
N LEU A 74 4.47 -3.98 6.23
CA LEU A 74 3.63 -3.55 5.12
C LEU A 74 4.17 -4.06 3.77
N SER A 75 5.49 -4.04 3.58
CA SER A 75 6.13 -4.53 2.36
C SER A 75 5.95 -6.04 2.20
N GLY A 76 6.19 -6.81 3.27
CA GLY A 76 5.94 -8.24 3.29
C GLY A 76 4.47 -8.57 3.04
N LEU A 77 3.56 -7.83 3.69
CA LEU A 77 2.12 -8.01 3.53
C LEU A 77 1.68 -7.76 2.09
N GLN A 78 2.12 -6.67 1.45
CA GLN A 78 1.77 -6.39 0.05
C GLN A 78 2.21 -7.52 -0.89
N MET A 79 3.40 -8.08 -0.67
CA MET A 79 3.86 -9.23 -1.45
C MET A 79 2.95 -10.44 -1.25
N THR A 80 2.60 -10.76 0.00
CA THR A 80 1.67 -11.86 0.32
C THR A 80 0.28 -11.64 -0.27
N LEU A 81 -0.25 -10.41 -0.22
CA LEU A 81 -1.54 -10.07 -0.81
C LEU A 81 -1.51 -10.18 -2.34
N GLY A 82 -0.44 -9.72 -2.99
CA GLY A 82 -0.26 -9.86 -4.44
C GLY A 82 -0.22 -11.33 -4.88
N LEU A 83 0.50 -12.18 -4.15
CA LEU A 83 0.52 -13.62 -4.39
C LEU A 83 -0.86 -14.27 -4.17
N THR A 84 -1.57 -13.85 -3.12
CA THR A 84 -2.90 -14.36 -2.79
C THR A 84 -3.92 -14.00 -3.88
N LEU A 85 -3.94 -12.74 -4.33
CA LEU A 85 -4.77 -12.29 -5.45
C LEU A 85 -4.46 -13.07 -6.73
N SER A 86 -3.18 -13.28 -7.03
CA SER A 86 -2.75 -14.04 -8.22
C SER A 86 -3.22 -15.49 -8.17
N ALA A 87 -3.24 -16.10 -6.98
CA ALA A 87 -3.68 -17.48 -6.79
C ALA A 87 -5.20 -17.64 -6.83
N GLN A 88 -5.95 -16.71 -6.23
CA GLN A 88 -7.41 -16.80 -6.12
C GLN A 88 -8.13 -16.28 -7.37
N ALA A 89 -7.55 -15.31 -8.08
CA ALA A 89 -8.11 -14.73 -9.29
C ALA A 89 -7.02 -14.56 -10.37
N PRO A 90 -6.60 -15.68 -11.02
CA PRO A 90 -5.60 -15.62 -12.07
C PRO A 90 -6.03 -14.67 -13.19
N GLY A 91 -5.15 -13.73 -13.55
CA GLY A 91 -5.42 -12.73 -14.59
C GLY A 91 -6.17 -11.48 -14.13
N LEU A 92 -6.64 -11.44 -12.87
CA LEU A 92 -7.18 -10.22 -12.29
C LEU A 92 -6.02 -9.25 -12.04
N GLN A 93 -6.00 -8.15 -12.77
CA GLN A 93 -5.01 -7.11 -12.50
C GLN A 93 -5.37 -6.36 -11.22
N PRO A 94 -4.42 -6.21 -10.28
CA PRO A 94 -4.64 -5.36 -9.13
C PRO A 94 -4.87 -3.92 -9.58
N PHE A 95 -5.75 -3.20 -8.88
CA PHE A 95 -6.08 -1.80 -9.17
C PHE A 95 -6.73 -1.56 -10.55
N ASN A 96 -7.58 -2.47 -11.02
CA ASN A 96 -8.33 -2.26 -12.26
C ASN A 96 -9.41 -1.16 -12.12
N ALA A 97 -10.09 -0.83 -13.24
CA ALA A 97 -11.13 0.19 -13.28
C ALA A 97 -12.35 -0.18 -12.42
N GLU A 98 -12.69 -1.48 -12.36
CA GLU A 98 -13.79 -2.01 -11.56
C GLU A 98 -13.56 -1.80 -10.06
N LEU A 99 -12.36 -2.15 -9.56
CA LEU A 99 -11.94 -1.89 -8.18
C LEU A 99 -12.02 -0.38 -7.87
N THR A 100 -11.51 0.45 -8.77
CA THR A 100 -11.54 1.91 -8.62
C THR A 100 -12.97 2.42 -8.50
N GLN A 101 -13.90 1.88 -9.29
CA GLN A 101 -15.31 2.25 -9.25
C GLN A 101 -15.94 1.81 -7.91
N ALA A 102 -15.81 0.53 -7.57
CA ALA A 102 -16.38 -0.05 -6.35
C ALA A 102 -15.91 0.64 -5.06
N MET A 103 -14.64 1.07 -5.03
CA MET A 103 -14.09 1.81 -3.89
C MET A 103 -14.42 3.31 -3.91
N GLY A 104 -14.97 3.84 -5.00
CA GLY A 104 -15.23 5.29 -5.17
C GLY A 104 -13.96 6.13 -5.41
N GLY A 105 -12.88 5.52 -5.90
CA GLY A 105 -11.58 6.17 -6.10
C GLY A 105 -10.41 5.20 -5.99
N GLN A 106 -9.19 5.74 -5.86
CA GLN A 106 -7.98 4.95 -5.59
C GLN A 106 -6.91 5.79 -4.88
N CYS A 107 -5.90 5.12 -4.33
CA CYS A 107 -4.72 5.78 -3.75
C CYS A 107 -3.91 6.53 -4.81
N ALA A 108 -3.48 7.76 -4.51
CA ALA A 108 -2.68 8.56 -5.42
C ALA A 108 -1.33 7.90 -5.74
N ALA A 109 -0.71 7.22 -4.77
CA ALA A 109 0.52 6.47 -5.01
C ALA A 109 0.35 5.32 -6.00
N VAL A 110 -0.78 4.60 -5.94
CA VAL A 110 -1.11 3.54 -6.89
C VAL A 110 -1.32 4.13 -8.29
N PHE A 111 -2.10 5.21 -8.38
CA PHE A 111 -2.33 5.92 -9.64
C PHE A 111 -1.02 6.42 -10.25
N ALA A 112 -0.19 7.11 -9.46
CA ALA A 112 1.09 7.64 -9.90
C ALA A 112 2.06 6.53 -10.32
N GLY A 113 2.14 5.44 -9.56
CA GLY A 113 3.01 4.31 -9.87
C GLY A 113 2.65 3.57 -11.16
N ARG A 114 1.37 3.57 -11.56
CA ARG A 114 0.90 2.95 -12.81
C ARG A 114 1.02 3.88 -14.01
N THR A 115 0.76 5.16 -13.82
CA THR A 115 0.72 6.16 -14.89
C THR A 115 2.09 6.77 -15.17
N GLY A 116 2.87 7.02 -14.12
CA GLY A 116 4.16 7.68 -14.22
C GLY A 116 5.29 6.73 -14.62
N ARG A 117 6.21 7.24 -15.43
CA ARG A 117 7.45 6.55 -15.80
C ARG A 117 8.60 7.53 -15.67
N TYR A 118 9.71 7.06 -15.12
CA TYR A 118 10.96 7.80 -15.10
C TYR A 118 11.93 7.21 -16.12
N VAL A 119 12.42 8.06 -17.02
CA VAL A 119 13.45 7.73 -18.00
C VAL A 119 14.55 8.79 -17.89
N PRO A 120 15.79 8.42 -17.52
CA PRO A 120 16.91 9.36 -17.53
C PRO A 120 17.08 9.97 -18.93
N ALA A 121 17.22 11.29 -19.00
CA ALA A 121 17.30 12.03 -20.26
C ALA A 121 18.61 12.81 -20.42
N THR A 122 19.27 13.18 -19.31
CA THR A 122 20.50 13.99 -19.34
C THR A 122 21.73 13.17 -18.92
N PRO A 123 22.95 13.56 -19.33
CA PRO A 123 24.17 12.88 -18.88
C PRO A 123 24.29 12.80 -17.36
N ALA A 124 23.86 13.84 -16.64
CA ALA A 124 23.83 13.85 -15.18
C ALA A 124 22.86 12.80 -14.63
N GLN A 125 21.65 12.71 -15.17
CA GLN A 125 20.66 11.72 -14.76
C GLN A 125 21.12 10.28 -15.02
N PHE A 126 21.78 10.03 -16.16
CA PHE A 126 22.38 8.73 -16.46
C PHE A 126 23.47 8.37 -15.44
N ALA A 127 24.41 9.29 -15.19
CA ALA A 127 25.49 9.05 -14.24
C ALA A 127 24.98 8.82 -12.80
N ILE A 128 23.96 9.57 -12.38
CA ILE A 128 23.29 9.38 -11.08
C ILE A 128 22.62 8.00 -11.03
N ALA A 129 21.85 7.63 -12.05
CA ALA A 129 21.15 6.35 -12.11
C ALA A 129 22.12 5.16 -12.11
N GLU A 130 23.22 5.24 -12.86
CA GLU A 130 24.27 4.23 -12.90
C GLU A 130 24.94 4.07 -11.53
N LYS A 131 25.33 5.18 -10.90
CA LYS A 131 25.93 5.13 -9.56
C LYS A 131 24.95 4.56 -8.53
N ALA A 132 23.68 4.96 -8.58
CA ALA A 132 22.64 4.43 -7.70
C ALA A 132 22.41 2.92 -7.90
N ALA A 133 22.51 2.42 -9.14
CA ALA A 133 22.40 0.99 -9.43
C ALA A 133 23.56 0.16 -8.86
N ALA A 134 24.75 0.75 -8.76
CA ALA A 134 25.92 0.11 -8.14
C ALA A 134 25.90 0.12 -6.60
N MET A 135 25.02 0.93 -5.99
CA MET A 135 24.84 0.95 -4.54
C MET A 135 23.97 -0.22 -4.08
N PRO A 136 24.17 -0.77 -2.86
CA PRO A 136 23.23 -1.71 -2.26
C PRO A 136 21.81 -1.18 -2.39
N ALA A 137 20.85 -2.07 -2.65
CA ALA A 137 19.44 -1.68 -2.66
C ALA A 137 19.17 -0.86 -1.40
N SER A 138 18.65 0.37 -1.57
CA SER A 138 18.23 1.14 -0.41
C SER A 138 17.29 0.27 0.42
N PRO A 139 17.34 0.35 1.77
CA PRO A 139 16.21 -0.15 2.54
C PRO A 139 14.92 0.42 1.92
N PRO A 140 13.84 -0.38 1.85
CA PRO A 140 12.59 0.10 1.28
C PRO A 140 12.28 1.48 1.86
N ILE A 141 11.85 2.40 0.98
CA ILE A 141 11.39 3.75 1.37
C ILE A 141 10.58 3.57 2.65
N PRO A 142 10.84 4.33 3.74
CA PRO A 142 10.17 4.12 5.01
C PRO A 142 8.68 3.92 4.76
N ALA A 143 8.22 2.69 4.97
CA ALA A 143 6.85 2.29 4.67
C ALA A 143 5.85 2.76 5.75
N ASP A 144 6.27 3.77 6.50
CA ASP A 144 5.42 4.71 7.24
C ASP A 144 4.52 5.52 6.29
N SER A 145 4.72 5.42 4.97
CA SER A 145 3.92 6.16 4.01
C SER A 145 2.49 5.62 3.95
N VAL A 146 1.54 6.51 4.24
CA VAL A 146 0.10 6.35 4.02
C VAL A 146 -0.20 5.70 2.65
N ALA A 147 0.63 5.96 1.65
CA ALA A 147 0.61 5.36 0.32
C ALA A 147 0.74 3.82 0.29
N PHE A 148 1.72 3.22 1.00
CA PHE A 148 1.87 1.76 1.04
C PHE A 148 0.71 1.10 1.79
N ALA A 149 0.31 1.67 2.92
CA ALA A 149 -0.86 1.20 3.66
C ALA A 149 -2.14 1.28 2.81
N CYS A 150 -2.32 2.37 2.05
CA CYS A 150 -3.47 2.54 1.15
C CYS A 150 -3.47 1.49 0.02
N ALA A 151 -2.32 1.23 -0.60
CA ALA A 151 -2.19 0.22 -1.64
C ALA A 151 -2.48 -1.20 -1.09
N ALA A 152 -1.97 -1.54 0.09
CA ALA A 152 -2.26 -2.82 0.76
C ALA A 152 -3.76 -2.95 1.09
N GLN A 153 -4.37 -1.90 1.65
CA GLN A 153 -5.81 -1.89 1.94
C GLN A 153 -6.66 -2.05 0.68
N SER A 154 -6.23 -1.48 -0.44
CA SER A 154 -6.91 -1.62 -1.73
C SER A 154 -6.83 -3.05 -2.28
N MET A 155 -5.71 -3.76 -2.05
CA MET A 155 -5.62 -5.20 -2.35
C MET A 155 -6.54 -6.04 -1.46
N LEU A 156 -6.64 -5.71 -0.16
CA LEU A 156 -7.59 -6.35 0.76
C LEU A 156 -9.05 -6.11 0.32
N PHE A 157 -9.37 -4.91 -0.18
CA PHE A 157 -10.69 -4.62 -0.76
C PHE A 157 -10.97 -5.54 -1.95
N GLN A 158 -9.99 -5.71 -2.84
CA GLN A 158 -10.15 -6.58 -4.00
C GLN A 158 -10.34 -8.05 -3.61
N LEU A 159 -9.66 -8.52 -2.57
CA LEU A 159 -9.91 -9.85 -1.98
C LEU A 159 -11.31 -9.96 -1.38
N ALA A 160 -11.81 -8.90 -0.75
CA ALA A 160 -13.18 -8.87 -0.22
C ALA A 160 -14.21 -8.94 -1.35
N GLN A 161 -13.99 -8.27 -2.48
CA GLN A 161 -14.92 -8.31 -3.63
C GLN A 161 -15.10 -9.69 -4.23
N ILE A 162 -14.05 -10.51 -4.24
CA ILE A 162 -14.10 -11.86 -4.83
C ILE A 162 -14.50 -12.94 -3.83
N ASP A 163 -14.65 -12.61 -2.55
CA ASP A 163 -15.10 -13.56 -1.53
C ASP A 163 -16.63 -13.61 -1.49
N ALA A 164 -17.20 -14.74 -1.91
CA ALA A 164 -18.64 -14.96 -1.98
C ALA A 164 -19.38 -14.85 -0.62
N ARG A 165 -18.66 -14.82 0.50
CA ARG A 165 -19.23 -14.65 1.86
C ARG A 165 -19.38 -13.19 2.24
N VAL A 166 -18.73 -12.28 1.52
CA VAL A 166 -18.79 -10.85 1.78
C VAL A 166 -20.05 -10.27 1.13
N SER A 167 -20.80 -9.49 1.91
CA SER A 167 -22.01 -8.80 1.42
C SER A 167 -21.69 -7.43 0.80
N ASP A 168 -22.60 -6.95 -0.06
CA ASP A 168 -22.51 -5.60 -0.63
C ASP A 168 -22.46 -4.50 0.44
N ALA A 169 -23.20 -4.68 1.54
CA ALA A 169 -23.18 -3.75 2.67
C ALA A 169 -21.79 -3.65 3.31
N GLN A 170 -21.12 -4.80 3.50
CA GLN A 170 -19.76 -4.86 4.04
C GLN A 170 -18.73 -4.26 3.07
N LEU A 171 -18.88 -4.45 1.75
CA LEU A 171 -18.04 -3.79 0.75
C LEU A 171 -18.23 -2.27 0.78
N ALA A 172 -19.48 -1.81 0.91
CA ALA A 172 -19.78 -0.37 1.00
C ALA A 172 -19.21 0.25 2.30
N ASP A 173 -19.30 -0.45 3.43
CA ASP A 173 -18.67 -0.04 4.70
C ASP A 173 -17.15 -0.01 4.59
N LEU A 174 -16.54 -1.03 3.98
CA LEU A 174 -15.11 -1.06 3.75
C LEU A 174 -14.67 0.10 2.86
N ALA A 175 -15.42 0.43 1.80
CA ALA A 175 -15.08 1.51 0.88
C ALA A 175 -15.05 2.85 1.62
N ARG A 176 -16.07 3.12 2.44
CA ARG A 176 -16.13 4.31 3.31
C ARG A 176 -14.94 4.36 4.27
N GLU A 177 -14.60 3.22 4.87
CA GLU A 177 -13.46 3.14 5.80
C GLU A 177 -12.13 3.43 5.11
N VAL A 178 -11.88 2.87 3.90
CA VAL A 178 -10.68 3.17 3.12
C VAL A 178 -10.60 4.67 2.81
N GLN A 179 -11.68 5.24 2.29
CA GLN A 179 -11.73 6.67 1.95
C GLN A 179 -11.44 7.55 3.17
N ARG A 180 -12.06 7.25 4.32
CA ARG A 180 -11.87 7.98 5.57
C ARG A 180 -10.43 7.88 6.07
N ARG A 181 -9.88 6.66 6.13
CA ARG A 181 -8.55 6.40 6.69
C ARG A 181 -7.43 6.96 5.82
N PHE A 182 -7.58 6.90 4.51
CA PHE A 182 -6.54 7.29 3.57
C PHE A 182 -6.84 8.60 2.85
N ALA A 183 -7.69 9.46 3.43
CA ALA A 183 -8.13 10.73 2.84
C ALA A 183 -6.96 11.63 2.38
N ALA A 184 -5.81 11.56 3.06
CA ALA A 184 -4.61 12.32 2.70
C ALA A 184 -3.99 11.90 1.35
N ASP A 185 -4.13 10.63 0.95
CA ASP A 185 -3.62 10.10 -0.33
C ASP A 185 -4.75 9.72 -1.32
N TRP A 186 -6.01 9.83 -0.93
CA TRP A 186 -7.15 9.36 -1.73
C TRP A 186 -7.49 10.27 -2.92
N LEU A 187 -7.62 9.68 -4.11
CA LEU A 187 -8.16 10.33 -5.31
C LEU A 187 -9.60 9.86 -5.54
N SER A 188 -10.56 10.78 -5.43
CA SER A 188 -11.96 10.51 -5.78
C SER A 188 -12.13 10.25 -7.28
N LEU A 189 -13.26 9.64 -7.67
CA LEU A 189 -13.61 9.47 -9.08
C LEU A 189 -13.62 10.79 -9.86
N ASP A 190 -14.05 11.88 -9.24
CA ASP A 190 -14.06 13.19 -9.90
C ASP A 190 -12.66 13.73 -10.14
N LEU A 191 -11.75 13.59 -9.17
CA LEU A 191 -10.35 13.94 -9.37
C LEU A 191 -9.73 13.09 -10.48
N LEU A 192 -9.98 11.78 -10.49
CA LEU A 192 -9.45 10.86 -11.51
C LEU A 192 -9.92 11.19 -12.93
N ARG A 193 -11.04 11.89 -13.09
CA ARG A 193 -11.57 12.35 -14.37
C ARG A 193 -11.04 13.73 -14.79
N GLN A 194 -10.32 14.44 -13.91
CA GLN A 194 -9.81 15.76 -14.24
C GLN A 194 -8.79 15.68 -15.38
N PRO A 195 -8.90 16.56 -16.39
CA PRO A 195 -7.88 16.67 -17.42
C PRO A 195 -6.55 17.12 -16.77
N GLY A 196 -5.44 16.54 -17.21
CA GLY A 196 -4.10 16.89 -16.71
C GLY A 196 -3.63 16.10 -15.49
N LEU A 197 -4.50 15.38 -14.77
CA LEU A 197 -4.06 14.58 -13.61
C LEU A 197 -3.08 13.46 -14.00
N ALA A 198 -3.31 12.81 -15.15
CA ALA A 198 -2.40 11.78 -15.66
C ALA A 198 -1.01 12.35 -16.02
N GLU A 199 -0.97 13.57 -16.58
CA GLU A 199 0.28 14.25 -16.89
C GLU A 199 0.99 14.70 -15.60
N ALA A 200 0.23 15.22 -14.62
CA ALA A 200 0.76 15.53 -13.30
C ALA A 200 1.37 14.31 -12.60
N ALA A 201 0.79 13.11 -12.79
CA ALA A 201 1.37 11.86 -12.29
C ALA A 201 2.71 11.52 -12.95
N GLN A 202 2.85 11.72 -14.26
CA GLN A 202 4.13 11.54 -14.95
C GLN A 202 5.18 12.52 -14.43
N ARG A 203 4.83 13.80 -14.32
CA ARG A 203 5.67 14.88 -13.78
C ARG A 203 6.10 14.59 -12.34
N TYR A 204 5.17 14.19 -11.49
CA TYR A 204 5.44 13.83 -10.09
C TYR A 204 6.44 12.69 -10.00
N VAL A 205 6.20 11.58 -10.71
CA VAL A 205 7.09 10.42 -10.68
C VAL A 205 8.48 10.78 -11.21
N ALA A 206 8.57 11.59 -12.27
CA ALA A 206 9.85 12.04 -12.79
C ALA A 206 10.64 12.85 -11.74
N LEU A 207 10.03 13.88 -11.14
CA LEU A 207 10.69 14.70 -10.11
C LEU A 207 11.05 13.88 -8.87
N PHE A 208 10.09 13.12 -8.34
CA PHE A 208 10.30 12.34 -7.12
C PHE A 208 11.42 11.30 -7.28
N ARG A 209 11.49 10.62 -8.44
CA ARG A 209 12.57 9.66 -8.73
C ARG A 209 13.93 10.35 -8.84
N ARG A 210 14.00 11.49 -9.52
CA ARG A 210 15.24 12.26 -9.65
C ARG A 210 15.76 12.73 -8.31
N VAL A 211 14.92 13.34 -7.49
CA VAL A 211 15.26 13.76 -6.13
C VAL A 211 15.70 12.57 -5.27
N SER A 212 14.96 11.46 -5.33
CA SER A 212 15.29 10.23 -4.58
C SER A 212 16.65 9.66 -4.98
N LEU A 213 16.95 9.61 -6.29
CA LEU A 213 18.22 9.11 -6.79
C LEU A 213 19.38 10.05 -6.43
N LEU A 214 19.18 11.37 -6.56
CA LEU A 214 20.17 12.38 -6.17
C LEU A 214 20.52 12.26 -4.68
N ARG A 215 19.51 12.13 -3.81
CA ARG A 215 19.70 11.85 -2.37
C ARG A 215 20.47 10.57 -2.14
N ARG A 216 20.09 9.50 -2.84
CA ARG A 216 20.71 8.18 -2.68
C ARG A 216 22.20 8.21 -2.99
N VAL A 217 22.62 8.95 -4.01
CA VAL A 217 24.05 9.08 -4.37
C VAL A 217 24.81 10.13 -3.56
N GLY A 218 24.18 10.67 -2.50
CA GLY A 218 24.77 11.69 -1.62
C GLY A 218 24.87 13.07 -2.26
N GLY A 219 24.09 13.35 -3.31
CA GLY A 219 24.02 14.69 -3.89
C GLY A 219 23.22 15.65 -3.02
N ALA A 220 23.63 16.92 -3.05
CA ALA A 220 22.89 18.00 -2.40
C ALA A 220 21.51 18.14 -3.05
N VAL A 221 20.48 18.06 -2.22
CA VAL A 221 19.11 18.34 -2.64
C VAL A 221 18.89 19.85 -2.55
N PRO A 222 18.35 20.50 -3.58
CA PRO A 222 18.04 21.92 -3.51
C PRO A 222 17.06 22.25 -2.37
N ASP A 223 17.36 23.30 -1.61
CA ASP A 223 16.58 23.71 -0.41
C ASP A 223 15.19 24.29 -0.74
N ASP A 224 14.99 24.73 -1.98
CA ASP A 224 13.75 25.32 -2.49
C ASP A 224 12.71 24.26 -2.92
N LEU A 225 13.01 22.97 -2.77
CA LEU A 225 12.05 21.91 -3.08
C LEU A 225 10.93 21.83 -2.05
N PRO A 226 9.66 21.66 -2.48
CA PRO A 226 8.54 21.64 -1.58
C PRO A 226 8.50 20.34 -0.76
N ALA A 227 7.99 20.44 0.48
CA ALA A 227 7.88 19.32 1.41
C ALA A 227 7.15 18.11 0.81
N TRP A 228 6.07 18.31 0.04
CA TRP A 228 5.33 17.21 -0.60
C TRP A 228 6.20 16.36 -1.54
N LEU A 229 7.23 16.95 -2.15
CA LEU A 229 8.17 16.23 -3.01
C LEU A 229 9.23 15.48 -2.20
N LEU A 230 9.72 16.10 -1.13
CA LEU A 230 10.76 15.55 -0.26
C LEU A 230 10.26 14.41 0.64
N GLU A 231 9.02 14.52 1.09
CA GLU A 231 8.32 13.58 1.99
C GLU A 231 7.47 12.55 1.23
N GLY A 232 7.33 12.70 -0.09
CA GLY A 232 6.58 11.76 -0.92
C GLY A 232 5.06 11.83 -0.74
N GLN A 233 4.51 13.02 -0.46
CA GLN A 233 3.07 13.24 -0.35
C GLN A 233 2.43 13.28 -1.75
N VAL A 234 2.12 12.09 -2.29
CA VAL A 234 1.76 11.92 -3.71
C VAL A 234 0.56 12.74 -4.11
N ARG A 235 -0.58 12.64 -3.40
CA ARG A 235 -1.79 13.40 -3.74
C ARG A 235 -1.54 14.90 -3.85
N GLN A 236 -0.83 15.50 -2.89
CA GLN A 236 -0.53 16.93 -2.92
C GLN A 236 0.35 17.27 -4.13
N GLY A 237 1.36 16.45 -4.42
CA GLY A 237 2.21 16.62 -5.59
C GLY A 237 1.44 16.54 -6.91
N LEU A 238 0.49 15.60 -7.03
CA LEU A 238 -0.38 15.50 -8.21
C LEU A 238 -1.21 16.76 -8.41
N LEU A 239 -1.79 17.30 -7.32
CA LEU A 239 -2.59 18.53 -7.40
C LEU A 239 -1.73 19.75 -7.74
N ALA A 240 -0.53 19.85 -7.18
CA ALA A 240 0.40 20.96 -7.44
C ALA A 240 0.95 20.95 -8.87
N LEU A 241 1.17 19.77 -9.46
CA LEU A 241 1.81 19.60 -10.77
C LEU A 241 0.83 19.55 -11.95
N GLN A 242 -0.46 19.83 -11.71
CA GLN A 242 -1.40 20.09 -12.81
C GLN A 242 -0.99 21.34 -13.59
N ASP A 243 -0.41 22.35 -12.93
CA ASP A 243 0.18 23.52 -13.58
C ASP A 243 1.56 23.20 -14.18
N ALA A 244 1.68 23.35 -15.51
CA ALA A 244 2.93 23.13 -16.24
C ALA A 244 4.05 24.10 -15.81
N ARG A 245 3.72 25.33 -15.38
CA ARG A 245 4.71 26.31 -14.92
C ARG A 245 5.34 25.88 -13.61
N ALA A 246 4.53 25.39 -12.68
CA ALA A 246 5.01 24.85 -11.41
C ALA A 246 5.97 23.66 -11.64
N PHE A 247 5.64 22.78 -12.58
CA PHE A 247 6.55 21.71 -12.98
C PHE A 247 7.88 22.24 -13.56
N GLY A 248 7.83 23.18 -14.52
CA GLY A 248 9.02 23.70 -15.17
C GLY A 248 10.03 24.34 -14.21
N ALA A 249 9.54 25.07 -13.19
CA ALA A 249 10.42 25.65 -12.16
C ALA A 249 11.12 24.57 -11.34
N LEU A 250 10.38 23.58 -10.84
CA LEU A 250 10.94 22.49 -10.06
C LEU A 250 11.90 21.61 -10.88
N ASP A 251 11.56 21.37 -12.14
CA ASP A 251 12.40 20.63 -13.08
C ASP A 251 13.75 21.30 -13.28
N GLN A 252 13.77 22.63 -13.45
CA GLN A 252 15.00 23.41 -13.56
C GLN A 252 15.85 23.35 -12.29
N THR A 253 15.22 23.53 -11.12
CA THR A 253 15.87 23.41 -9.81
C THR A 253 16.54 22.04 -9.64
N VAL A 254 15.81 20.95 -9.90
CA VAL A 254 16.37 19.59 -9.79
C VAL A 254 17.49 19.36 -10.81
N THR A 255 17.32 19.85 -12.05
CA THR A 255 18.35 19.73 -13.11
C THR A 255 19.64 20.44 -12.74
N ALA A 256 19.56 21.61 -12.09
CA ALA A 256 20.72 22.34 -11.59
C ALA A 256 21.47 21.52 -10.52
N GLY A 257 20.74 20.92 -9.57
CA GLY A 257 21.32 20.04 -8.55
C GLY A 257 22.01 18.81 -9.13
N GLU A 258 21.39 18.14 -10.11
CA GLU A 258 21.98 17.01 -10.83
C GLU A 258 23.26 17.41 -11.58
N SER A 259 23.25 18.57 -12.24
CA SER A 259 24.39 19.08 -13.00
C SER A 259 25.56 19.45 -12.08
N HIS A 260 25.27 20.09 -10.95
CA HIS A 260 26.25 20.40 -9.92
C HIS A 260 26.90 19.11 -9.38
N TRP A 261 26.08 18.11 -9.06
CA TRP A 261 26.57 16.82 -8.59
C TRP A 261 27.51 16.15 -9.59
N LEU A 262 27.16 16.17 -10.89
CA LEU A 262 28.00 15.59 -11.94
C LEU A 262 29.34 16.32 -12.04
N ALA A 263 29.34 17.65 -12.01
CA ALA A 263 30.55 18.47 -12.07
C ALA A 263 31.50 18.22 -10.89
N ALA A 264 30.96 17.86 -9.73
CA ALA A 264 31.73 17.53 -8.54
C ALA A 264 32.33 16.10 -8.55
N GLN A 265 31.95 15.24 -9.50
CA GLN A 265 32.53 13.89 -9.55
C GLN A 265 33.98 13.94 -10.04
N PRO A 266 34.90 13.19 -9.41
CA PRO A 266 36.28 13.11 -9.87
C PRO A 266 36.31 12.59 -11.31
N ARG A 267 37.00 13.30 -12.20
CA ARG A 267 37.25 12.81 -13.56
C ARG A 267 38.07 11.54 -13.44
N ARG A 268 37.54 10.41 -13.91
CA ARG A 268 38.33 9.18 -14.01
C ARG A 268 39.59 9.49 -14.81
N ALA A 269 40.76 9.40 -14.17
CA ALA A 269 42.03 9.40 -14.89
C ALA A 269 41.99 8.20 -15.85
N LYS A 270 42.18 8.47 -17.14
CA LYS A 270 42.30 7.44 -18.17
C LYS A 270 43.66 6.78 -18.09
#